data_AF-A0A4V0XJX5-F1
#
_entry.id   AF-A0A4V0XJX5-F1
#
_cell.length_a   1.000
_cell.length_b   1.000
_cell.length_c   1.000
_cell.angle_alpha   90.00
_cell.angle_beta   90.00
_cell.angle_gamma   90.00
#
_symmetry.space_group_name_H-M   'P 1'
#
loop_
_entity.id
_entity.type
_entity.pdbx_description
1 polymer ?
#
loop_
_entity_poly.entity_id
_entity_poly.type
_entity_poly.pdbx_seq_one_letter_code
_entity_poly.pdbx_strand_id
1 'polypeptide(L)'
;MAHPYHHAESSAKKFGGIPQEYLRFHDFLDRSKSHMANFRHRALGHHSAGIVMLEEFFGTTTVLSTDRVLPVRFIGEQHVPEDLGRIPTLLDWLGKIQPESWMLGKDRGLASE
;
A
#
# COMPACT_ATOMS: atom_id res chain seq x y z
N MET A 1 12.24 -8.11 3.68
CA MET A 1 10.77 -7.93 3.64
C MET A 1 10.17 -9.21 3.10
N ALA A 2 9.04 -9.65 3.65
CA ALA A 2 8.34 -10.81 3.13
C ALA A 2 7.93 -10.56 1.67
N HIS A 3 7.93 -11.64 0.87
CA HIS A 3 7.39 -11.60 -0.48
C HIS A 3 5.86 -11.37 -0.41
N PRO A 4 5.25 -10.58 -1.32
CA PRO A 4 3.81 -10.30 -1.33
C PRO A 4 2.93 -11.57 -1.31
N TYR A 5 3.46 -12.68 -1.81
CA TYR A 5 2.82 -14.00 -1.76
C TYR A 5 2.39 -14.43 -0.34
N HIS A 6 3.14 -14.09 0.71
CA HIS A 6 2.72 -14.44 2.08
C HIS A 6 1.48 -13.66 2.56
N HIS A 7 1.33 -12.42 2.11
CA HIS A 7 0.07 -11.69 2.31
C HIS A 7 -1.06 -12.32 1.51
N ALA A 8 -0.76 -12.81 0.30
CA ALA A 8 -1.73 -13.50 -0.53
C ALA A 8 -2.22 -14.81 0.12
N GLU A 9 -1.32 -15.58 0.76
CA GLU A 9 -1.68 -16.74 1.59
C GLU A 9 -2.55 -16.34 2.78
N SER A 10 -2.20 -15.25 3.48
CA SER A 10 -3.00 -14.71 4.59
C SER A 10 -4.41 -14.29 4.13
N SER A 11 -4.52 -13.61 2.98
CA SER A 11 -5.79 -13.20 2.38
C SER A 11 -6.63 -14.40 1.96
N ALA A 12 -6.04 -15.43 1.34
CA ALA A 12 -6.75 -16.66 1.00
C ALA A 12 -7.29 -17.36 2.25
N LYS A 13 -6.50 -17.40 3.33
CA LYS A 13 -6.95 -17.94 4.63
C LYS A 13 -8.10 -17.11 5.25
N LYS A 14 -8.08 -15.79 5.10
CA LYS A 14 -9.06 -14.88 5.70
C LYS A 14 -10.36 -14.77 4.91
N PHE A 15 -10.27 -14.71 3.59
CA PHE A 15 -11.39 -14.39 2.70
C PHE A 15 -11.84 -15.56 1.82
N GLY A 16 -11.09 -16.67 1.80
CA GLY A 16 -11.34 -17.84 0.94
C GLY A 16 -10.61 -17.74 -0.41
N GLY A 17 -10.90 -18.65 -1.33
CA GLY A 17 -10.22 -18.67 -2.64
C GLY A 17 -8.77 -19.18 -2.55
N ILE A 18 -7.93 -18.76 -3.49
CA ILE A 18 -6.52 -19.18 -3.61
C ILE A 18 -5.56 -17.97 -3.61
N PRO A 19 -4.31 -18.11 -3.13
CA PRO A 19 -3.35 -16.99 -3.05
C PRO A 19 -3.17 -16.22 -4.36
N GLN A 20 -3.22 -16.89 -5.51
CA GLN A 20 -3.03 -16.28 -6.83
C GLN A 20 -4.06 -15.19 -7.13
N GLU A 21 -5.27 -15.28 -6.57
CA GLU A 21 -6.33 -14.28 -6.73
C GLU A 21 -6.01 -12.98 -6.00
N TYR A 22 -5.15 -13.03 -4.97
CA TYR A 22 -4.79 -11.90 -4.12
C TYR A 22 -3.44 -11.25 -4.49
N LEU A 23 -2.56 -12.01 -5.14
CA LEU A 23 -1.16 -11.62 -5.34
C LEU A 23 -1.03 -10.25 -6.01
N ARG A 24 -1.81 -9.97 -7.06
CA ARG A 24 -1.76 -8.70 -7.80
C ARG A 24 -2.04 -7.47 -6.93
N PHE A 25 -2.86 -7.61 -5.89
CA PHE A 25 -3.21 -6.51 -5.00
C PHE A 25 -2.06 -6.22 -4.03
N HIS A 26 -1.45 -7.26 -3.48
CA HIS A 26 -0.29 -7.13 -2.59
C HIS A 26 0.95 -6.66 -3.36
N ASP A 27 1.17 -7.16 -4.58
CA ASP A 27 2.23 -6.69 -5.47
C ASP A 27 2.09 -5.19 -5.75
N PHE A 28 0.87 -4.69 -5.96
CA PHE A 28 0.64 -3.26 -6.17
C PHE A 28 1.03 -2.43 -4.95
N LEU A 29 0.62 -2.83 -3.75
CA LEU A 29 0.95 -2.13 -2.50
C LEU A 29 2.46 -2.17 -2.21
N ASP A 30 3.14 -3.25 -2.62
CA ASP A 30 4.57 -3.45 -2.42
C ASP A 30 5.45 -3.00 -3.60
N ARG A 31 4.89 -2.52 -4.71
CA ARG A 31 5.65 -2.23 -5.95
C ARG A 31 6.84 -1.29 -5.76
N SER A 32 6.75 -0.40 -4.77
CA SER A 32 7.82 0.54 -4.40
C SER A 32 9.09 -0.14 -3.90
N LYS A 33 9.05 -1.43 -3.53
CA LYS A 33 10.24 -2.23 -3.20
C LYS A 33 11.27 -2.21 -4.33
N SER A 34 10.83 -2.06 -5.60
CA SER A 34 11.70 -1.92 -6.78
C SER A 34 12.53 -0.63 -6.79
N HIS A 35 12.07 0.43 -6.11
CA HIS A 35 12.78 1.71 -6.01
C HIS A 35 13.52 1.85 -4.68
N MET A 36 12.95 1.30 -3.59
CA MET A 36 13.49 1.41 -2.24
C MET A 36 13.28 0.08 -1.50
N ALA A 37 14.33 -0.73 -1.32
CA ALA A 37 14.22 -2.01 -0.62
C ALA A 37 14.28 -1.90 0.92
N ASN A 38 13.84 -0.78 1.50
CA ASN A 38 13.78 -0.54 2.94
C ASN A 38 12.40 -0.01 3.36
N PHE A 39 12.15 0.17 4.66
CA PHE A 39 10.83 0.54 5.20
C PHE A 39 10.18 1.78 4.55
N ARG A 40 10.95 2.71 3.96
CA ARG A 40 10.42 3.93 3.34
C ARG A 40 9.57 3.65 2.10
N HIS A 41 9.74 2.51 1.46
CA HIS A 41 8.90 2.10 0.33
C HIS A 41 7.41 2.08 0.69
N ARG A 42 7.12 1.80 1.98
CA ARG A 42 5.77 1.77 2.55
C ARG A 42 5.08 3.13 2.44
N ALA A 43 5.83 4.22 2.38
CA ALA A 43 5.27 5.56 2.22
C ALA A 43 4.50 5.76 0.91
N LEU A 44 4.71 4.91 -0.10
CA LEU A 44 4.00 5.01 -1.39
C LEU A 44 2.60 4.35 -1.36
N GLY A 45 2.40 3.31 -0.54
CA GLY A 45 1.20 2.46 -0.63
C GLY A 45 0.58 2.05 0.71
N HIS A 46 1.35 2.03 1.81
CA HIS A 46 0.89 1.56 3.11
C HIS A 46 0.27 2.70 3.93
N HIS A 47 -0.81 3.28 3.42
CA HIS A 47 -1.63 4.29 4.08
C HIS A 47 -3.05 4.32 3.48
N SER A 48 -3.97 5.05 4.12
CA SER A 48 -5.38 5.14 3.69
C SER A 48 -5.57 5.48 2.22
N ALA A 49 -4.86 6.49 1.69
CA ALA A 49 -4.95 6.83 0.27
C ALA A 49 -4.41 5.73 -0.68
N GLY A 50 -3.42 4.93 -0.26
CA GLY A 50 -2.90 3.82 -1.07
C GLY A 50 -3.91 2.67 -1.15
N ILE A 51 -4.70 2.47 -0.10
CA ILE A 51 -5.83 1.53 -0.11
C ILE A 51 -6.92 2.00 -1.09
N VAL A 52 -7.20 3.30 -1.17
CA VAL A 52 -8.15 3.85 -2.15
C VAL A 52 -7.62 3.68 -3.58
N MET A 53 -6.33 3.95 -3.82
CA MET A 53 -5.70 3.72 -5.13
C MET A 53 -5.78 2.25 -5.58
N LEU A 54 -5.81 1.30 -4.64
CA LEU A 54 -6.01 -0.11 -4.95
C LEU A 54 -7.39 -0.34 -5.60
N GLU A 55 -8.45 0.28 -5.09
CA GLU A 55 -9.79 0.21 -5.69
C GLU A 55 -9.86 0.94 -7.03
N GLU A 56 -9.18 2.07 -7.17
CA GLU A 56 -9.11 2.81 -8.45
C GLU A 56 -8.44 1.97 -9.54
N PHE A 57 -7.43 1.18 -9.19
CA PHE A 57 -6.66 0.40 -10.16
C PHE A 57 -7.31 -0.95 -10.51
N PHE A 58 -7.95 -1.61 -9.54
CA PHE A 58 -8.47 -2.98 -9.71
C PHE A 58 -10.00 -3.09 -9.66
N GLY A 59 -10.70 -1.97 -9.45
CA GLY A 59 -12.14 -1.92 -9.19
C GLY A 59 -12.47 -2.03 -7.70
N THR A 60 -13.70 -1.66 -7.35
CA THR A 60 -14.18 -1.64 -5.94
C THR A 60 -14.37 -3.05 -5.36
N THR A 61 -14.64 -4.03 -6.21
CA THR A 61 -14.87 -5.43 -5.83
C THR A 61 -14.19 -6.39 -6.79
N THR A 62 -13.77 -7.54 -6.29
CA THR A 62 -13.30 -8.68 -7.08
C THR A 62 -14.17 -9.89 -6.80
N VAL A 63 -14.34 -10.77 -7.79
CA VAL A 63 -15.03 -12.05 -7.61
C VAL A 63 -13.97 -13.13 -7.49
N LEU A 64 -14.08 -13.95 -6.45
CA LEU A 64 -13.21 -15.11 -6.23
C LEU A 64 -13.77 -16.33 -6.96
N SER A 65 -12.93 -17.35 -7.17
CA SER A 65 -13.33 -18.67 -7.68
C SER A 65 -14.37 -19.39 -6.83
N THR A 66 -14.64 -18.91 -5.62
CA THR A 66 -15.71 -19.37 -4.72
C THR A 66 -17.05 -18.67 -4.96
N ASP A 67 -17.19 -17.89 -6.04
CA ASP A 67 -18.31 -16.99 -6.36
C ASP A 67 -18.55 -15.88 -5.33
N ARG A 68 -17.65 -15.75 -4.36
CA ARG A 68 -17.69 -14.67 -3.36
C ARG A 68 -17.28 -13.35 -4.00
N VAL A 69 -18.13 -12.34 -3.88
CA VAL A 69 -17.80 -10.94 -4.15
C VAL A 69 -17.08 -10.36 -2.94
N LEU A 70 -15.86 -9.88 -3.13
CA LEU A 70 -15.01 -9.33 -2.08
C LEU A 70 -14.67 -7.86 -2.39
N PRO A 71 -14.92 -6.90 -1.48
CA PRO A 71 -14.42 -5.54 -1.62
C PRO A 71 -12.89 -5.51 -1.68
N VAL A 72 -12.33 -4.87 -2.71
CA VAL A 72 -10.88 -4.77 -2.89
C VAL A 72 -10.23 -4.03 -1.72
N ARG A 73 -10.93 -3.03 -1.18
CA ARG A 73 -10.52 -2.31 0.04
C ARG A 73 -10.18 -3.22 1.22
N PHE A 74 -10.91 -4.33 1.41
CA PHE A 74 -10.66 -5.25 2.52
C PHE A 74 -9.27 -5.91 2.43
N ILE A 75 -8.76 -6.12 1.22
CA ILE A 75 -7.42 -6.66 0.97
C ILE A 75 -6.36 -5.65 1.42
N GLY A 76 -6.55 -4.36 1.09
CA GLY A 76 -5.68 -3.28 1.55
C GLY A 76 -5.74 -3.05 3.07
N GLU A 77 -6.95 -3.07 3.65
CA GLU A 77 -7.18 -2.94 5.09
C GLU A 77 -6.66 -4.14 5.90
N GLN A 78 -6.40 -5.28 5.25
CA GLN A 78 -5.64 -6.38 5.83
C GLN A 78 -4.13 -6.17 5.66
N HIS A 79 -3.67 -5.91 4.45
CA HIS A 79 -2.24 -5.85 4.11
C HIS A 79 -1.48 -4.83 4.95
N VAL A 80 -2.03 -3.61 5.09
CA VAL A 80 -1.32 -2.52 5.74
C VAL A 80 -1.09 -2.79 7.24
N PRO A 81 -2.09 -3.21 8.04
CA PRO A 81 -1.87 -3.58 9.43
C PRO A 81 -1.00 -4.82 9.64
N GLU A 82 -0.98 -5.79 8.73
CA GLU A 82 -0.06 -6.94 8.83
C GLU A 82 1.41 -6.50 8.82
N ASP A 83 1.70 -5.38 8.15
CA ASP A 83 3.04 -4.82 8.03
C ASP A 83 3.37 -3.73 9.07
N LEU A 84 2.38 -2.94 9.49
CA LEU A 84 2.57 -1.72 10.30
C LEU A 84 1.80 -1.71 11.63
N GLY A 85 0.93 -2.69 11.88
CA GLY A 85 0.07 -2.75 13.07
C GLY A 85 -1.10 -1.75 13.09
N ARG A 86 -1.16 -0.81 12.14
CA ARG A 86 -2.24 0.16 11.95
C ARG A 86 -2.29 0.62 10.50
N ILE A 87 -3.31 1.39 10.13
CA ILE A 87 -3.37 2.10 8.83
C ILE A 87 -2.92 3.55 9.04
N PRO A 88 -1.75 3.97 8.51
CA PRO A 88 -1.35 5.37 8.51
C PRO A 88 -2.20 6.22 7.58
N THR A 89 -2.17 7.53 7.80
CA THR A 89 -2.62 8.51 6.80
C THR A 89 -1.47 8.87 5.85
N LEU A 90 -1.78 9.48 4.71
CA LEU A 90 -0.74 10.05 3.85
C LEU A 90 0.05 11.15 4.59
N LEU A 91 -0.62 11.92 5.46
CA LEU A 91 0.01 12.95 6.29
C LEU A 91 1.03 12.37 7.27
N ASP A 92 0.80 11.18 7.82
CA ASP A 92 1.75 10.52 8.73
C ASP A 92 3.12 10.33 8.07
N TRP A 93 3.14 10.06 6.76
CA TRP A 93 4.35 9.91 5.97
C TRP A 93 4.90 11.26 5.48
N LEU A 94 4.07 12.04 4.78
CA LEU A 94 4.52 13.28 4.13
C LEU A 94 4.90 14.37 5.14
N GLY A 95 4.25 14.38 6.31
CA GLY A 95 4.56 15.32 7.39
C GLY A 95 5.93 15.11 8.03
N LYS A 96 6.69 14.07 7.63
CA LYS A 96 8.06 13.81 8.07
C LYS A 96 9.12 14.19 7.05
N ILE A 97 8.73 14.63 5.84
CA ILE A 97 9.67 15.08 4.81
C ILE A 97 10.32 16.39 5.26
N GLN A 98 11.66 16.43 5.24
CA GLN A 98 12.41 17.66 5.41
C GLN A 98 12.64 18.30 4.04
N PRO A 99 12.38 19.61 3.88
CA PRO A 99 12.51 20.25 2.59
C PRO A 99 13.97 20.28 2.13
N GLU A 100 14.20 19.94 0.87
CA GLU A 100 15.48 20.13 0.18
C GLU A 100 15.33 21.12 -0.97
N SER A 101 16.43 21.75 -1.39
CA SER A 101 16.42 22.81 -2.42
C SER A 101 15.74 22.39 -3.73
N TRP A 102 15.85 21.13 -4.14
CA TRP A 102 15.20 20.62 -5.35
C TRP A 102 13.67 20.46 -5.22
N MET A 103 13.13 20.41 -3.99
CA MET A 103 11.69 20.28 -3.73
C MET A 103 10.96 21.64 -3.77
N LEU A 104 11.68 22.74 -3.53
CA LEU A 104 11.11 24.06 -3.25
C LEU A 104 10.88 24.93 -4.50
N GLY A 105 11.28 24.46 -5.68
CA GLY A 105 11.23 25.23 -6.93
C GLY A 105 12.28 26.35 -6.97
N LYS A 106 12.40 27.02 -8.12
CA LYS A 106 13.27 28.20 -8.25
C LYS A 106 12.69 29.30 -7.34
N ASP A 107 13.50 29.82 -6.41
CA ASP A 107 13.26 31.03 -5.57
C ASP A 107 12.76 30.87 -4.13
N ARG A 108 12.81 29.69 -3.51
CA ARG A 108 12.63 29.58 -2.05
C ARG A 108 13.86 28.97 -1.41
N GLY A 109 14.87 29.82 -1.17
CA GLY A 109 15.98 29.47 -0.30
C GLY A 109 15.44 28.96 1.04
N LEU A 110 16.09 27.93 1.60
CA LEU A 110 15.75 27.40 2.91
C LEU A 110 15.84 28.54 3.93
N ALA A 111 14.70 29.14 4.29
CA ALA A 111 14.62 29.91 5.50
C ALA A 111 14.84 28.92 6.63
N SER A 112 16.06 28.92 7.17
CA SER A 112 16.39 28.26 8.42
C SER A 112 15.53 28.90 9.52
N GLU A 113 14.51 28.20 9.98
CA GLU A 113 13.92 28.40 11.31
C GLU A 113 14.57 27.44 12.30
#